data_AF-A0A936L4Q8-F1
#
_entry.id   AF-A0A936L4Q8-F1
#
_cell.length_a   1.000
_cell.length_b   1.000
_cell.length_c   1.000
_cell.angle_alpha   90.00
_cell.angle_beta   90.00
_cell.angle_gamma   90.00
#
_symmetry.space_group_name_H-M   'P 1'
#
loop_
_entity.id
_entity.type
_entity.pdbx_description
1 polymer ?
#
loop_
_entity_poly.entity_id
_entity_poly.type
_entity_poly.pdbx_seq_one_letter_code
_entity_poly.pdbx_strand_id
1 'polypeptide(L)'
;MKYLKPLNALLLFIAVLISCNKKVEEINAYGNDCVFAQIDDNMDGLIDQKERIIMSECLETPLKSKNSIENNLIGDWKLIGHGEGWLPTISQPCGYLTITENELTFQFKNGHIDTVSTHSWKIEEVNNGLNFKLNIIHEYVEGLFINQFCENYMYGDATPSDGNMYLYKKIN
;
A
#
# COMPACT_ATOMS: atom_id res chain seq x y z
N MET A 1 48.87 38.12 -10.13
CA MET A 1 47.44 37.82 -10.36
C MET A 1 47.30 37.12 -11.70
N LYS A 2 47.07 35.80 -11.73
CA LYS A 2 46.88 35.03 -12.98
C LYS A 2 45.38 34.98 -13.27
N TYR A 3 44.95 35.63 -14.34
CA TYR A 3 43.57 35.60 -14.82
C TYR A 3 43.21 34.16 -15.24
N LEU A 4 42.25 33.56 -14.54
CA LEU A 4 41.63 32.31 -14.95
C LEU A 4 40.91 32.56 -16.29
N LYS A 5 41.27 31.81 -17.33
CA LYS A 5 40.72 32.01 -18.69
C LYS A 5 39.21 31.76 -18.69
N PRO A 6 38.40 32.61 -19.35
CA PRO A 6 36.93 32.49 -19.41
C PRO A 6 36.43 31.20 -20.08
N LEU A 7 37.32 30.47 -20.76
CA LEU A 7 37.00 29.20 -21.43
C LEU A 7 36.66 28.07 -20.44
N ASN A 8 37.25 28.07 -19.24
CA ASN A 8 37.00 27.02 -18.25
C ASN A 8 35.66 27.20 -17.52
N ALA A 9 35.15 28.43 -17.43
CA ALA A 9 33.84 28.70 -16.82
C ALA A 9 32.67 28.26 -17.74
N LEU A 10 32.85 28.36 -19.06
CA LEU A 10 31.84 27.96 -20.03
C LEU A 10 31.62 26.44 -20.07
N LEU A 11 32.70 25.66 -19.94
CA LEU A 11 32.65 24.19 -19.90
C LEU A 11 31.93 23.64 -18.66
N LEU A 12 32.05 24.31 -17.51
CA LEU A 12 31.35 23.93 -16.28
C LEU A 12 29.84 24.16 -16.38
N PHE A 13 29.40 25.23 -17.08
CA PHE A 13 27.99 25.52 -17.27
C PHE A 13 27.29 24.50 -18.19
N ILE A 14 27.99 23.99 -19.21
CA ILE A 14 27.45 22.97 -20.12
C ILE A 14 27.27 21.63 -19.39
N ALA A 15 28.18 21.26 -18.48
CA ALA A 15 28.08 20.02 -17.71
C ALA A 15 26.88 20.03 -16.73
N VAL A 16 26.56 21.18 -16.12
CA VAL A 16 25.38 21.33 -15.25
C VAL A 16 24.08 21.21 -16.04
N LEU A 17 24.03 21.72 -17.27
CA LEU A 17 22.85 21.60 -18.13
C LEU A 17 22.62 20.17 -18.64
N ILE A 18 23.68 19.39 -18.89
CA ILE A 18 23.55 17.98 -19.32
C ILE A 18 23.14 17.07 -18.16
N SER A 19 23.51 17.41 -16.91
CA SER A 19 23.17 16.61 -15.73
C SER A 19 21.71 16.75 -15.25
N CYS A 20 20.92 17.66 -15.84
CA CYS A 20 19.48 17.79 -15.55
C CYS A 20 18.57 17.17 -16.61
N ASN A 21 19.11 16.32 -17.50
CA ASN A 21 18.28 15.54 -18.41
C ASN A 21 18.05 14.12 -17.86
N LYS A 22 17.71 14.03 -16.57
CA LYS A 22 17.12 12.80 -16.03
C LYS A 22 15.75 12.71 -16.71
N LYS A 23 15.66 11.86 -17.74
CA LYS A 23 14.38 11.48 -18.33
C LYS A 23 13.49 11.09 -17.16
N VAL A 24 12.49 11.93 -16.91
CA VAL A 24 11.32 11.50 -16.16
C VAL A 24 10.70 10.48 -17.09
N GLU A 25 11.06 9.21 -16.90
CA GLU A 25 10.21 8.14 -17.37
C GLU A 25 8.88 8.42 -16.68
N GLU A 26 7.91 8.88 -17.46
CA GLU A 26 6.51 8.68 -17.13
C GLU A 26 6.37 7.19 -16.94
N ILE A 27 6.52 6.75 -15.69
CA ILE A 27 6.03 5.45 -15.25
C ILE A 27 4.57 5.51 -15.65
N ASN A 28 4.22 4.84 -16.74
CA ASN A 28 2.84 4.62 -17.13
C ASN A 28 2.15 4.10 -15.87
N ALA A 29 1.38 4.99 -15.25
CA ALA A 29 0.69 4.73 -14.00
C ALA A 29 -0.07 3.43 -14.21
N TYR A 30 0.26 2.42 -13.41
CA TYR A 30 -0.38 1.11 -13.44
C TYR A 30 -1.88 1.31 -13.58
N GLY A 31 -2.43 0.77 -14.68
CA GLY A 31 -3.78 1.03 -15.18
C GLY A 31 -4.91 0.42 -14.34
N ASN A 32 -4.85 0.58 -13.03
CA ASN A 32 -5.94 0.26 -12.14
C ASN A 32 -6.70 1.57 -11.86
N ASP A 33 -7.97 1.61 -12.29
CA ASP A 33 -8.86 2.76 -12.11
C ASP A 33 -9.24 2.87 -10.62
N CYS A 34 -8.36 3.49 -9.83
CA CYS A 34 -8.58 3.71 -8.41
C CYS A 34 -9.51 4.91 -8.20
N VAL A 35 -10.80 4.68 -8.47
CA VAL A 35 -11.84 5.69 -8.33
C VAL A 35 -12.34 5.70 -6.89
N PHE A 36 -12.02 6.78 -6.18
CA PHE A 36 -12.68 7.09 -4.92
C PHE A 36 -13.99 7.81 -5.22
N ALA A 37 -15.09 7.32 -4.67
CA ALA A 37 -16.40 7.96 -4.71
C ALA A 37 -16.89 8.12 -3.27
N GLN A 38 -17.10 9.37 -2.86
CA GLN A 38 -17.71 9.64 -1.56
C GLN A 38 -19.21 9.37 -1.64
N ILE A 39 -19.65 8.31 -0.95
CA ILE A 39 -21.05 7.89 -0.89
C ILE A 39 -21.46 7.80 0.58
N ASP A 40 -21.93 8.92 1.12
CA ASP A 40 -22.30 9.01 2.54
C ASP A 40 -23.72 8.47 2.82
N ASP A 41 -24.49 8.18 1.76
CA ASP A 41 -25.93 7.90 1.83
C ASP A 41 -26.28 6.43 2.13
N ASN A 42 -25.41 5.47 1.81
CA ASN A 42 -25.78 4.04 1.82
C ASN A 42 -24.80 3.12 2.56
N MET A 43 -23.77 3.68 3.21
CA MET A 43 -22.72 2.91 3.92
C MET A 43 -22.00 1.86 3.04
N ASP A 44 -22.06 2.01 1.72
CA ASP A 44 -21.42 1.07 0.79
C ASP A 44 -19.90 1.04 0.99
N GLY A 45 -19.34 -0.17 0.94
CA GLY A 45 -17.93 -0.41 1.16
C GLY A 45 -17.45 -0.35 2.62
N LEU A 46 -18.37 -0.16 3.57
CA LEU A 46 -18.13 -0.55 4.95
C LEU A 46 -18.12 -2.08 5.08
N ILE A 47 -17.45 -2.61 6.10
CA ILE A 47 -17.44 -4.05 6.40
C ILE A 47 -18.86 -4.53 6.74
N ASP A 48 -19.50 -5.18 5.75
CA ASP A 48 -20.84 -5.73 5.82
C ASP A 48 -20.82 -7.21 6.26
N GLN A 49 -21.97 -7.88 6.24
CA GLN A 49 -22.08 -9.28 6.64
C GLN A 49 -21.23 -10.23 5.77
N LYS A 50 -21.12 -9.97 4.46
CA LYS A 50 -20.31 -10.74 3.51
C LYS A 50 -18.83 -10.58 3.82
N GLU A 51 -18.33 -9.37 4.04
CA GLU A 51 -16.93 -9.17 4.42
C GLU A 51 -16.62 -9.81 5.77
N ARG A 52 -17.56 -9.75 6.73
CA ARG A 52 -17.40 -10.45 8.03
C ARG A 52 -17.30 -11.96 7.89
N ILE A 53 -18.06 -12.56 6.96
CA ILE A 53 -17.94 -14.00 6.66
C ILE A 53 -16.55 -14.30 6.10
N ILE A 54 -16.07 -13.51 5.13
CA ILE A 54 -14.73 -13.66 4.56
C ILE A 54 -13.65 -13.58 5.65
N MET A 55 -13.74 -12.59 6.54
CA MET A 55 -12.81 -12.45 7.66
C MET A 55 -12.87 -13.64 8.62
N SER A 56 -14.06 -14.15 8.92
CA SER A 56 -14.24 -15.33 9.77
C SER A 56 -13.61 -16.57 9.15
N GLU A 57 -13.85 -16.83 7.86
CA GLU A 57 -13.25 -17.94 7.12
C GLU A 57 -11.72 -17.83 7.08
N CYS A 58 -11.21 -16.61 6.93
CA CYS A 58 -9.78 -16.34 6.98
C CYS A 58 -9.17 -16.69 8.35
N LEU A 59 -9.86 -16.38 9.46
CA LEU A 59 -9.42 -16.77 10.80
C LEU A 59 -9.42 -18.29 11.05
N GLU A 60 -10.26 -19.03 10.34
CA GLU A 60 -10.31 -20.50 10.41
C GLU A 60 -9.18 -21.16 9.60
N THR A 61 -8.69 -20.48 8.55
CA THR A 61 -7.70 -21.01 7.60
C THR A 61 -6.49 -20.09 7.38
N PRO A 62 -5.83 -19.58 8.44
CA PRO A 62 -4.74 -18.63 8.29
C PRO A 62 -3.49 -19.30 7.74
N LEU A 63 -2.70 -18.56 6.97
CA LEU A 63 -1.34 -18.94 6.59
C LEU A 63 -0.44 -18.87 7.84
N LYS A 64 0.20 -19.98 8.19
CA LYS A 64 0.89 -20.15 9.50
C LYS A 64 2.41 -20.05 9.43
N SER A 65 2.98 -19.84 8.26
CA SER A 65 4.43 -19.74 8.11
C SER A 65 4.83 -18.49 7.34
N LYS A 66 5.97 -17.90 7.73
CA LYS A 66 6.53 -16.74 7.04
C LYS A 66 6.67 -16.96 5.53
N ASN A 67 7.28 -18.08 5.14
CA ASN A 67 7.49 -18.42 3.73
C ASN A 67 6.15 -18.60 2.96
N SER A 68 5.15 -19.26 3.57
CA SER A 68 3.83 -19.36 2.90
C SER A 68 3.17 -18.00 2.71
N ILE A 69 3.33 -17.10 3.69
CA ILE A 69 2.78 -15.74 3.60
C ILE A 69 3.52 -14.94 2.53
N GLU A 70 4.85 -14.92 2.55
CA GLU A 70 5.67 -14.17 1.58
C GLU A 70 5.40 -14.61 0.14
N ASN A 71 5.31 -15.92 -0.12
CA ASN A 71 4.97 -16.43 -1.45
C ASN A 71 3.53 -16.08 -1.85
N ASN A 72 2.59 -16.11 -0.91
CA ASN A 72 1.20 -15.78 -1.19
C ASN A 72 0.99 -14.28 -1.45
N LEU A 73 1.78 -13.41 -0.81
CA LEU A 73 1.65 -11.95 -0.95
C LEU A 73 1.99 -11.44 -2.34
N ILE A 74 2.92 -12.10 -3.05
CA ILE A 74 3.28 -11.71 -4.42
C ILE A 74 2.04 -11.80 -5.33
N GLY A 75 1.76 -10.71 -6.03
CA GLY A 75 0.59 -10.56 -6.89
C GLY A 75 -0.10 -9.21 -6.71
N ASP A 76 -1.32 -9.11 -7.24
CA ASP A 76 -2.13 -7.90 -7.19
C ASP A 76 -3.26 -8.03 -6.19
N TRP A 77 -3.51 -6.97 -5.41
CA TRP A 77 -4.57 -6.92 -4.41
C TRP A 77 -5.41 -5.67 -4.54
N LYS A 78 -6.70 -5.81 -4.27
CA LYS A 78 -7.66 -4.71 -4.26
C LYS A 78 -8.33 -4.61 -2.90
N LEU A 79 -8.45 -3.39 -2.38
CA LEU A 79 -9.24 -3.10 -1.19
C LEU A 79 -10.72 -3.31 -1.50
N ILE A 80 -11.38 -4.17 -0.74
CA ILE A 80 -12.79 -4.52 -0.93
C ILE A 80 -13.67 -4.21 0.28
N GLY A 81 -13.07 -3.94 1.45
CA GLY A 81 -13.82 -3.53 2.63
C GLY A 81 -13.01 -2.60 3.53
N HIS A 82 -13.70 -1.65 4.14
CA HIS A 82 -13.13 -0.66 5.05
C HIS A 82 -14.02 -0.53 6.31
N GLY A 83 -13.42 -0.32 7.47
CA GLY A 83 -14.17 -0.05 8.69
C GLY A 83 -13.46 0.99 9.52
N GLU A 84 -14.17 2.01 9.99
CA GLU A 84 -13.59 3.00 10.89
C GLU A 84 -13.77 2.57 12.35
N GLY A 85 -12.71 2.71 13.14
CA GLY A 85 -12.76 2.41 14.57
C GLY A 85 -13.60 3.43 15.35
N TRP A 86 -13.48 4.71 15.01
CA TRP A 86 -14.13 5.80 15.73
C TRP A 86 -14.99 6.66 14.80
N LEU A 87 -16.31 6.71 15.07
CA LEU A 87 -17.32 7.48 14.34
C LEU A 87 -17.23 7.32 12.81
N PRO A 88 -17.88 6.29 12.22
CA PRO A 88 -17.82 6.07 10.78
C PRO A 88 -18.43 7.28 10.07
N THR A 89 -17.57 8.04 9.39
CA THR A 89 -17.89 9.26 8.65
C THR A 89 -17.36 9.21 7.23
N ILE A 90 -16.58 8.19 6.87
CA ILE A 90 -15.84 8.13 5.61
C ILE A 90 -16.37 6.98 4.73
N SER A 91 -16.69 7.35 3.50
CA SER A 91 -16.85 6.45 2.35
C SER A 91 -15.66 5.51 2.14
N GLN A 92 -15.89 4.35 1.53
CA GLN A 92 -14.83 3.39 1.24
C GLN A 92 -13.67 4.02 0.45
N PRO A 93 -12.43 4.02 1.00
CA PRO A 93 -11.27 4.44 0.24
C PRO A 93 -11.02 3.45 -0.90
N CYS A 94 -10.37 3.91 -1.95
CA CYS A 94 -9.84 3.02 -2.96
C CYS A 94 -8.39 2.65 -2.62
N GLY A 95 -8.06 1.36 -2.74
CA GLY A 95 -6.70 0.85 -2.52
C GLY A 95 -6.36 -0.26 -3.50
N TYR A 96 -5.19 -0.18 -4.12
CA TYR A 96 -4.60 -1.25 -4.92
C TYR A 96 -3.14 -1.46 -4.52
N LEU A 97 -2.76 -2.73 -4.42
CA LEU A 97 -1.41 -3.16 -4.11
C LEU A 97 -0.89 -4.04 -5.23
N THR A 98 0.33 -3.80 -5.65
CA THR A 98 1.10 -4.75 -6.46
C THR A 98 2.36 -5.09 -5.66
N ILE A 99 2.48 -6.36 -5.29
CA ILE A 99 3.58 -6.87 -4.48
C ILE A 99 4.43 -7.79 -5.34
N THR A 100 5.72 -7.48 -5.43
CA THR A 100 6.74 -8.33 -6.03
C THR A 100 7.70 -8.83 -4.94
N GLU A 101 8.68 -9.65 -5.31
CA GLU A 101 9.71 -10.15 -4.38
C GLU A 101 10.47 -9.03 -3.65
N ASN A 102 10.61 -7.85 -4.27
CA ASN A 102 11.49 -6.79 -3.76
C ASN A 102 10.74 -5.53 -3.31
N GLU A 103 9.57 -5.29 -3.88
CA GLU A 103 8.84 -4.02 -3.72
C GLU A 103 7.33 -4.24 -3.62
N LEU A 104 6.70 -3.30 -2.94
CA LEU A 104 5.26 -3.16 -2.84
C LEU A 104 4.92 -1.76 -3.34
N THR A 105 4.16 -1.69 -4.43
CA THR A 105 3.56 -0.45 -4.91
C THR A 105 2.14 -0.36 -4.39
N PHE A 106 1.82 0.75 -3.74
CA PHE A 106 0.52 1.02 -3.16
C PHE A 106 -0.07 2.29 -3.74
N GLN A 107 -1.21 2.14 -4.40
CA GLN A 107 -2.06 3.23 -4.82
C GLN A 107 -3.22 3.34 -3.84
N PHE A 108 -3.38 4.52 -3.24
CA PHE A 108 -4.41 4.76 -2.24
C PHE A 108 -5.06 6.11 -2.45
N LYS A 109 -6.39 6.11 -2.36
CA LYS A 109 -7.20 7.31 -2.52
C LYS A 109 -8.37 7.34 -1.56
N ASN A 110 -8.47 8.41 -0.78
CA ASN A 110 -9.61 8.73 0.07
C ASN A 110 -9.93 10.24 -0.04
N GLY A 111 -10.75 10.79 0.86
CA GLY A 111 -11.11 12.21 0.84
C GLY A 111 -9.95 13.19 1.11
N HIS A 112 -8.80 12.70 1.59
CA HIS A 112 -7.66 13.51 2.05
C HIS A 112 -6.31 13.12 1.43
N ILE A 113 -6.19 11.88 0.97
CA ILE A 113 -4.97 11.26 0.45
C ILE A 113 -5.28 10.81 -0.97
N ASP A 114 -4.41 11.17 -1.92
CA ASP A 114 -4.38 10.63 -3.28
C ASP A 114 -2.92 10.41 -3.62
N THR A 115 -2.46 9.16 -3.53
CA THR A 115 -1.03 8.86 -3.62
C THR A 115 -0.78 7.51 -4.29
N VAL A 116 0.37 7.45 -4.96
CA VAL A 116 1.00 6.20 -5.40
C VAL A 116 2.39 6.20 -4.79
N SER A 117 2.69 5.17 -4.00
CA SER A 117 3.95 5.03 -3.28
C SER A 117 4.54 3.64 -3.50
N THR A 118 5.87 3.53 -3.43
CA THR A 118 6.57 2.25 -3.59
C THR A 118 7.52 2.05 -2.42
N HIS A 119 7.48 0.85 -1.85
CA HIS A 119 8.11 0.53 -0.59
C HIS A 119 8.82 -0.80 -0.65
N SER A 120 9.93 -0.93 0.07
CA SER A 120 10.42 -2.25 0.44
C SER A 120 9.55 -2.81 1.56
N TRP A 121 9.33 -4.12 1.54
CA TRP A 121 8.47 -4.80 2.50
C TRP A 121 9.14 -6.07 3.02
N LYS A 122 8.65 -6.55 4.17
CA LYS A 122 8.99 -7.87 4.72
C LYS A 122 7.87 -8.36 5.62
N ILE A 123 7.80 -9.68 5.83
CA ILE A 123 7.01 -10.23 6.92
C ILE A 123 7.83 -10.25 8.21
N GLU A 124 7.29 -9.60 9.23
CA GLU A 124 7.83 -9.59 10.59
C GLU A 124 7.11 -10.63 11.44
N GLU A 125 7.90 -11.46 12.12
CA GLU A 125 7.41 -12.39 13.14
C GLU A 125 7.24 -11.66 14.47
N VAL A 126 6.07 -11.82 15.07
CA VAL A 126 5.70 -11.22 16.35
C VAL A 126 5.40 -12.34 17.35
N ASN A 127 5.68 -12.09 18.64
CA ASN A 127 5.46 -13.06 19.72
C ASN A 127 6.15 -14.41 19.47
N ASN A 128 7.44 -14.39 19.11
CA ASN A 128 8.23 -15.58 18.80
C ASN A 128 7.66 -16.44 17.65
N GLY A 129 7.18 -15.79 16.58
CA GLY A 129 6.67 -16.46 15.38
C GLY A 129 5.24 -17.01 15.52
N LEU A 130 4.54 -16.66 16.60
CA LEU A 130 3.12 -17.01 16.76
C LEU A 130 2.21 -16.16 15.86
N ASN A 131 2.63 -14.94 15.55
CA ASN A 131 1.89 -14.02 14.70
C ASN A 131 2.82 -13.39 13.65
N PHE A 132 2.24 -12.88 12.57
CA PHE A 132 2.95 -12.21 11.49
C PHE A 132 2.31 -10.85 11.21
N LYS A 133 3.11 -9.89 10.75
CA LYS A 133 2.59 -8.62 10.22
C LYS A 133 3.39 -8.20 8.99
N LEU A 134 2.73 -7.51 8.08
CA LEU A 134 3.38 -6.85 6.95
C LEU A 134 4.10 -5.61 7.49
N ASN A 135 5.41 -5.55 7.31
CA ASN A 135 6.20 -4.40 7.71
C ASN A 135 6.72 -3.67 6.47
N ILE A 136 6.22 -2.46 6.28
CA ILE A 136 6.75 -1.49 5.31
C ILE A 136 8.02 -0.86 5.90
N ILE A 137 9.12 -0.89 5.15
CA ILE A 137 10.41 -0.41 5.64
C ILE A 137 10.49 1.11 5.41
N HIS A 138 10.90 1.85 6.45
CA HIS A 138 11.16 3.30 6.47
C HIS A 138 9.95 4.23 6.56
N GLU A 139 8.70 3.75 6.48
CA GLU A 139 7.54 4.63 6.59
C GLU A 139 6.29 3.90 7.10
N TYR A 140 5.46 4.62 7.88
CA TYR A 140 4.10 4.21 8.16
C TYR A 140 3.21 4.66 7.00
N VAL A 141 2.37 3.76 6.50
CA VAL A 141 1.46 4.06 5.38
C VAL A 141 0.05 3.69 5.81
N GLU A 142 -0.85 4.67 5.81
CA GLU A 142 -2.27 4.46 6.08
C GLU A 142 -2.85 3.43 5.12
N GLY A 143 -3.75 2.57 5.59
CA GLY A 143 -4.33 1.50 4.77
C GLY A 143 -3.46 0.26 4.60
N LEU A 144 -2.21 0.26 5.09
CA LEU A 144 -1.26 -0.86 4.98
C LEU A 144 -0.93 -1.56 6.30
N PHE A 145 -1.75 -1.37 7.32
CA PHE A 145 -1.70 -2.19 8.53
C PHE A 145 -2.30 -3.57 8.22
N ILE A 146 -1.47 -4.59 7.97
CA ILE A 146 -1.90 -5.96 7.66
C ILE A 146 -1.25 -6.96 8.62
N ASN A 147 -2.07 -7.77 9.29
CA ASN A 147 -1.61 -8.77 10.26
C ASN A 147 -2.37 -10.11 10.18
N GLN A 148 -3.33 -10.24 9.26
CA GLN A 148 -4.02 -11.49 8.97
C GLN A 148 -3.84 -11.85 7.50
N PHE A 149 -3.45 -13.09 7.24
CA PHE A 149 -3.06 -13.57 5.91
C PHE A 149 -3.73 -14.91 5.60
N CYS A 150 -4.46 -14.94 4.49
CA CYS A 150 -5.12 -16.10 3.93
C CYS A 150 -4.83 -16.17 2.44
N GLU A 151 -5.14 -17.30 1.79
CA GLU A 151 -4.78 -17.54 0.39
C GLU A 151 -5.27 -16.42 -0.54
N ASN A 152 -6.55 -16.06 -0.43
CA ASN A 152 -7.18 -15.07 -1.32
C ASN A 152 -7.45 -13.71 -0.67
N TYR A 153 -7.19 -13.57 0.63
CA TYR A 153 -7.55 -12.41 1.41
C TYR A 153 -6.48 -12.06 2.43
N MET A 154 -6.31 -10.77 2.67
CA MET A 154 -5.52 -10.28 3.79
C MET A 154 -6.20 -9.07 4.39
N TYR A 155 -6.06 -8.88 5.69
CA TYR A 155 -6.61 -7.71 6.34
C TYR A 155 -5.81 -7.32 7.57
N GLY A 156 -6.03 -6.09 8.01
CA GLY A 156 -5.74 -5.69 9.37
C GLY A 156 -6.97 -5.08 10.00
N ASP A 157 -7.10 -5.34 11.29
CA ASP A 157 -8.19 -4.86 12.11
C ASP A 157 -7.61 -4.18 13.35
N ALA A 158 -7.79 -2.86 13.42
CA ALA A 158 -7.47 -2.04 14.59
C ALA A 158 -8.73 -1.54 15.31
N THR A 159 -9.90 -2.06 14.96
CA THR A 159 -11.19 -1.74 15.59
C THR A 159 -11.40 -2.58 16.86
N PRO A 160 -12.26 -2.15 17.82
CA PRO A 160 -12.97 -0.87 17.92
C PRO A 160 -12.12 0.22 18.60
N SER A 161 -10.79 0.11 18.56
CA SER A 161 -9.92 1.16 19.09
C SER A 161 -9.88 2.37 18.16
N ASP A 162 -8.78 3.12 18.13
CA ASP A 162 -8.65 4.34 17.32
C ASP A 162 -8.03 4.07 15.94
N GLY A 163 -8.32 2.91 15.36
CA GLY A 163 -7.71 2.48 14.11
C GLY A 163 -8.72 1.89 13.15
N ASN A 164 -8.42 2.02 11.86
CA ASN A 164 -9.27 1.53 10.78
C ASN A 164 -8.97 0.06 10.48
N MET A 165 -9.96 -0.59 9.87
CA MET A 165 -9.91 -1.93 9.31
C MET A 165 -9.83 -1.84 7.78
N TYR A 166 -8.99 -2.66 7.19
CA TYR A 166 -8.81 -2.72 5.73
C TYR A 166 -8.77 -4.18 5.28
N LEU A 167 -9.70 -4.58 4.41
CA LEU A 167 -9.81 -5.91 3.85
C LEU A 167 -9.44 -5.90 2.36
N TYR A 168 -8.40 -6.63 2.01
CA TYR A 168 -7.91 -6.78 0.65
C TYR A 168 -8.22 -8.18 0.10
N LYS A 169 -8.52 -8.23 -1.19
CA LYS A 169 -8.71 -9.46 -1.97
C LYS A 169 -7.63 -9.55 -3.04
N LYS A 170 -7.07 -10.74 -3.21
CA LYS A 170 -6.15 -11.04 -4.31
C LYS A 170 -6.90 -11.08 -5.64
N ILE A 171 -6.37 -10.41 -6.65
CA ILE A 171 -6.99 -10.32 -7.99
C ILE A 171 -6.14 -10.95 -9.09
N ASN A 172 -4.81 -11.06 -8.92
CA ASN A 172 -3.89 -11.82 -9.76
C ASN A 172 -2.82 -12.50 -8.91
#